data_AF-A0A1E4BBQ0-F1
#
_entry.id   AF-A0A1E4BBQ0-F1
#
_cell.length_a   1.000
_cell.length_b   1.000
_cell.length_c   1.000
_cell.angle_alpha   90.00
_cell.angle_beta   90.00
_cell.angle_gamma   90.00
#
_symmetry.space_group_name_H-M   'P 1'
#
loop_
_entity.id
_entity.type
_entity.pdbx_description
1 polymer ?
#
loop_
_entity_poly.entity_id
_entity_poly.type
_entity_poly.pdbx_seq_one_letter_code
_entity_poly.pdbx_strand_id
1 'polypeptide(L)'
;MQNVTAAPPPPPPLPDVPTPPNPSAEPVVQAPAVAGTSAPSAAEMYQAARAYRNELNRQLSDLESKRLAIARRLREGQVTGADKAGLEARLTELDGRISEMYKQIAAADAQVARAAALPGAVDTPPTFVRNGPSDEAVELTIIGTMFLLLPVSIALARRLWRRATGAPLPANLAKEMDERFTRLEQAMDAVAVEVERIGEGQRYVTKVLGAGAAAPLALRAREGVEVPR
;
A
#
# COMPACT_ATOMS: atom_id res chain seq x y z
N MET A 1 1.57 -118.90 -8.16
CA MET A 1 0.49 -117.88 -8.11
C MET A 1 1.02 -116.67 -7.38
N GLN A 2 1.00 -115.52 -8.07
CA GLN A 2 1.59 -114.24 -7.69
C GLN A 2 1.29 -113.83 -6.24
N ASN A 3 2.32 -113.34 -5.55
CA ASN A 3 2.16 -112.52 -4.37
C ASN A 3 2.70 -111.11 -4.67
N VAL A 4 1.91 -110.13 -4.23
CA VAL A 4 1.83 -108.74 -4.68
C VAL A 4 3.07 -107.94 -4.24
N THR A 5 3.82 -107.39 -5.20
CA THR A 5 4.83 -106.35 -4.94
C THR A 5 4.15 -104.99 -5.00
N ALA A 6 4.08 -104.32 -3.84
CA ALA A 6 3.50 -102.99 -3.69
C ALA A 6 4.32 -101.93 -4.46
N ALA A 7 3.64 -101.16 -5.31
CA ALA A 7 4.21 -100.01 -6.01
C ALA A 7 4.36 -98.81 -5.03
N PRO A 8 5.44 -98.03 -5.12
CA PRO A 8 5.68 -96.87 -4.25
C PRO A 8 4.67 -95.74 -4.52
N PRO A 9 4.30 -94.95 -3.50
CA PRO A 9 3.33 -93.86 -3.64
C PRO A 9 3.86 -92.74 -4.55
N PRO A 10 2.97 -92.04 -5.29
CA PRO A 10 3.36 -90.96 -6.18
C PRO A 10 3.97 -89.78 -5.40
N PRO A 11 4.92 -89.03 -6.01
CA PRO A 11 5.47 -87.82 -5.40
C PRO A 11 4.36 -86.78 -5.17
N PRO A 12 4.49 -85.94 -4.13
CA PRO A 12 3.53 -84.88 -3.86
C PRO A 12 3.42 -83.93 -5.06
N PRO A 13 2.22 -83.37 -5.34
CA PRO A 13 2.07 -82.37 -6.39
C PRO A 13 3.00 -81.19 -6.10
N LEU A 14 3.72 -80.74 -7.13
CA LEU A 14 4.51 -79.52 -7.08
C LEU A 14 3.59 -78.36 -6.67
N PRO A 15 4.07 -77.41 -5.84
CA PRO A 15 3.32 -76.21 -5.53
C PRO A 15 2.94 -75.49 -6.83
N ASP A 16 1.69 -75.04 -6.90
CA ASP A 16 1.19 -74.24 -8.01
C ASP A 16 2.15 -73.07 -8.26
N VAL A 17 2.87 -73.12 -9.38
CA VAL A 17 3.54 -71.93 -9.89
C VAL A 17 2.42 -70.97 -10.28
N PRO A 18 2.33 -69.77 -9.68
CA PRO A 18 1.31 -68.83 -10.06
C PRO A 18 1.48 -68.50 -11.55
N THR A 19 0.47 -68.87 -12.33
CA THR A 19 0.23 -68.33 -13.68
C THR A 19 0.36 -66.80 -13.59
N PRO A 20 1.08 -66.12 -14.50
CA PRO A 20 1.12 -64.67 -14.49
C PRO A 20 -0.32 -64.15 -14.52
N PRO A 21 -0.68 -63.21 -13.64
CA PRO A 21 -2.03 -62.67 -13.61
C PRO A 21 -2.33 -62.09 -14.99
N ASN A 22 -3.44 -62.56 -15.57
CA ASN A 22 -4.13 -61.91 -16.65
C ASN A 22 -4.22 -60.39 -16.34
N PRO A 23 -3.73 -59.46 -17.17
CA PRO A 23 -3.69 -58.03 -16.87
C PRO A 23 -5.09 -57.37 -16.91
N SER A 24 -6.14 -58.10 -16.54
CA SER A 24 -7.53 -57.65 -16.60
C SER A 24 -8.30 -58.17 -15.40
N ALA A 25 -7.89 -57.74 -14.20
CA ALA A 25 -8.74 -57.54 -13.02
C ALA A 25 -7.87 -57.22 -11.80
N GLU A 26 -7.32 -56.01 -11.72
CA GLU A 26 -6.95 -55.47 -10.41
C GLU A 26 -8.22 -54.94 -9.73
N PRO A 27 -8.51 -55.31 -8.47
CA PRO A 27 -9.55 -54.67 -7.71
C PRO A 27 -9.10 -53.23 -7.48
N VAL A 28 -9.84 -52.28 -8.03
CA VAL A 28 -9.68 -50.86 -7.71
C VAL A 28 -9.95 -50.72 -6.23
N VAL A 29 -8.89 -50.73 -5.43
CA VAL A 29 -8.95 -50.25 -4.05
C VAL A 29 -9.17 -48.75 -4.18
N GLN A 30 -10.44 -48.34 -4.13
CA GLN A 30 -10.82 -46.95 -3.97
C GLN A 30 -10.23 -46.47 -2.64
N ALA A 31 -9.04 -45.87 -2.72
CA ALA A 31 -8.57 -44.99 -1.67
C ALA A 31 -9.68 -43.95 -1.41
N PRO A 32 -9.93 -43.54 -0.16
CA PRO A 32 -10.95 -42.55 0.13
C PRO A 32 -10.65 -41.33 -0.75
N ALA A 33 -11.60 -41.00 -1.63
CA ALA A 33 -11.51 -39.83 -2.47
C ALA A 33 -11.39 -38.63 -1.53
N VAL A 34 -10.18 -38.09 -1.41
CA VAL A 34 -9.98 -36.79 -0.80
C VAL A 34 -10.61 -35.81 -1.79
N ALA A 35 -11.86 -35.46 -1.56
CA ALA A 35 -12.49 -34.36 -2.25
C ALA A 35 -11.68 -33.10 -1.93
N GLY A 36 -10.92 -32.57 -2.89
CA GLY A 36 -10.32 -31.24 -2.72
C GLY A 36 -8.99 -30.89 -3.38
N THR A 37 -8.45 -31.63 -4.35
CA THR A 37 -7.31 -31.09 -5.14
C THR A 37 -7.49 -31.37 -6.62
N SER A 38 -8.30 -30.52 -7.27
CA SER A 38 -8.22 -30.36 -8.72
C SER A 38 -6.79 -29.99 -9.11
N ALA A 39 -6.25 -30.61 -10.17
CA ALA A 39 -4.96 -30.21 -10.73
C ALA A 39 -4.96 -28.69 -11.03
N PRO A 40 -3.84 -27.98 -10.80
CA PRO A 40 -3.77 -26.55 -11.03
C PRO A 40 -4.10 -26.22 -12.49
N SER A 41 -4.93 -25.20 -12.68
CA SER A 41 -5.34 -24.72 -14.00
C SER A 41 -4.17 -24.08 -14.74
N ALA A 42 -4.27 -23.99 -16.07
CA ALA A 42 -3.26 -23.34 -16.90
C ALA A 42 -3.00 -21.87 -16.50
N ALA A 43 -4.06 -21.16 -16.08
CA ALA A 43 -3.98 -19.79 -15.56
C ALA A 43 -3.21 -19.73 -14.25
N GLU A 44 -3.48 -20.64 -13.30
CA GLU A 44 -2.76 -20.71 -12.03
C GLU A 44 -1.28 -21.05 -12.24
N MET A 45 -0.96 -21.97 -13.16
CA MET A 45 0.43 -22.31 -13.51
C MET A 45 1.18 -21.11 -14.10
N TYR A 46 0.53 -20.34 -14.99
CA TYR A 46 1.10 -19.13 -15.55
C TYR A 46 1.29 -18.03 -14.49
N GLN A 47 0.31 -17.82 -13.63
CA GLN A 47 0.41 -16.86 -12.52
C GLN A 47 1.55 -17.23 -11.56
N ALA A 48 1.68 -18.51 -11.21
CA ALA A 48 2.77 -19.00 -10.37
C ALA A 48 4.15 -18.77 -11.03
N ALA A 49 4.30 -19.08 -12.31
CA ALA A 49 5.54 -18.83 -13.06
C ALA A 49 5.90 -17.33 -13.08
N ARG A 50 4.90 -16.44 -13.28
CA ARG A 50 5.11 -14.99 -13.22
C ARG A 50 5.50 -14.52 -11.83
N ALA A 51 4.85 -15.03 -10.79
CA ALA A 51 5.16 -14.68 -9.41
C ALA A 51 6.60 -15.06 -9.06
N TYR A 52 7.03 -16.28 -9.44
CA TYR A 52 8.40 -16.75 -9.26
C TYR A 52 9.43 -15.85 -9.95
N ARG A 53 9.23 -15.52 -11.24
CA ARG A 53 10.10 -14.59 -11.96
C ARG A 53 10.16 -13.20 -11.31
N ASN A 54 9.03 -12.67 -10.86
CA ASN A 54 8.99 -11.37 -10.19
C ASN A 54 9.79 -11.40 -8.89
N GLU A 55 9.76 -12.51 -8.15
CA GLU A 55 10.56 -12.68 -6.94
C GLU A 55 12.06 -12.72 -7.23
N LEU A 56 12.50 -13.43 -8.27
CA LEU A 56 13.90 -13.42 -8.71
C LEU A 56 14.39 -12.00 -9.07
N ASN A 57 13.56 -11.21 -9.75
CA ASN A 57 13.88 -9.82 -10.07
C ASN A 57 14.03 -8.94 -8.82
N ARG A 58 13.22 -9.15 -7.78
CA ARG A 58 13.38 -8.44 -6.50
C ARG A 58 14.70 -8.81 -5.84
N GLN A 59 15.03 -10.09 -5.79
CA GLN A 59 16.28 -10.57 -5.22
C GLN A 59 17.50 -10.03 -5.98
N LEU A 60 17.43 -9.95 -7.31
CA LEU A 60 18.47 -9.32 -8.12
C LEU A 60 18.65 -7.84 -7.75
N SER A 61 17.56 -7.07 -7.67
CA SER A 61 17.59 -5.66 -7.26
C SER A 61 18.22 -5.45 -5.88
N ASP A 62 17.93 -6.34 -4.94
CA ASP A 62 18.53 -6.31 -3.59
C ASP A 62 20.03 -6.60 -3.62
N LEU A 63 20.48 -7.55 -4.45
CA LEU A 63 21.89 -7.87 -4.62
C LEU A 63 22.65 -6.71 -5.29
N GLU A 64 22.07 -6.10 -6.32
CA GLU A 64 22.63 -4.93 -7.00
C GLU A 64 22.73 -3.72 -6.06
N SER A 65 21.70 -3.50 -5.23
CA SER A 65 21.71 -2.44 -4.21
C SER A 65 22.83 -2.64 -3.18
N LYS A 66 23.02 -3.88 -2.70
CA LYS A 66 24.11 -4.25 -1.78
C LYS A 66 25.48 -4.07 -2.43
N ARG A 67 25.63 -4.50 -3.68
CA ARG A 67 26.84 -4.33 -4.49
C ARG A 67 27.22 -2.86 -4.61
N LEU A 68 26.27 -2.00 -4.99
CA LEU A 68 26.48 -0.56 -5.11
C LEU A 68 26.85 0.08 -3.77
N ALA A 69 26.24 -0.35 -2.67
CA ALA A 69 26.58 0.16 -1.33
C ALA A 69 28.02 -0.18 -0.94
N ILE A 70 28.47 -1.41 -1.17
CA ILE A 70 29.86 -1.84 -0.90
C ILE A 70 30.83 -1.08 -1.81
N ALA A 71 30.54 -0.98 -3.10
CA ALA A 71 31.38 -0.27 -4.07
C ALA A 71 31.53 1.23 -3.73
N ARG A 72 30.47 1.89 -3.25
CA ARG A 72 30.54 3.27 -2.76
C ARG A 72 31.45 3.39 -1.55
N ARG A 73 31.27 2.53 -0.54
CA ARG A 73 32.08 2.53 0.69
C ARG A 73 33.57 2.31 0.42
N LEU A 74 33.91 1.42 -0.53
CA LEU A 74 35.29 1.20 -0.98
C LEU A 74 35.88 2.44 -1.68
N ARG A 75 35.08 3.14 -2.49
CA ARG A 75 35.50 4.35 -3.22
C ARG A 75 35.72 5.55 -2.29
N GLU A 76 34.87 5.69 -1.28
CA GLU A 76 34.93 6.76 -0.28
C GLU A 76 36.09 6.58 0.71
N GLY A 77 36.81 5.45 0.68
CA GLY A 77 37.97 5.20 1.53
C GLY A 77 37.64 5.01 3.01
N GLN A 78 36.38 4.74 3.35
CA GLN A 78 35.89 4.59 4.73
C GLN A 78 36.35 3.28 5.43
N VAL A 79 37.22 2.50 4.78
CA VAL A 79 37.66 1.16 5.22
C VAL A 79 39.11 0.95 4.81
N THR A 80 39.92 0.45 5.74
CA THR A 80 41.37 0.28 5.57
C THR A 80 41.82 -1.13 5.92
N GLY A 81 43.01 -1.53 5.43
CA GLY A 81 43.62 -2.81 5.77
C GLY A 81 42.75 -4.03 5.46
N ALA A 82 42.62 -4.94 6.44
CA ALA A 82 41.91 -6.20 6.29
C ALA A 82 40.41 -6.03 5.98
N ASP A 83 39.76 -4.98 6.48
CA ASP A 83 38.33 -4.72 6.24
C ASP A 83 38.06 -4.40 4.77
N LYS A 84 38.99 -3.71 4.11
CA LYS A 84 38.93 -3.44 2.67
C LYS A 84 39.01 -4.74 1.87
N ALA A 85 39.99 -5.60 2.18
CA ALA A 85 40.15 -6.88 1.51
C ALA A 85 38.92 -7.80 1.69
N GLY A 86 38.32 -7.81 2.89
CA GLY A 86 37.09 -8.56 3.15
C GLY A 86 35.89 -8.06 2.33
N LEU A 87 35.75 -6.74 2.16
CA LEU A 87 34.69 -6.15 1.34
C LEU A 87 34.89 -6.40 -0.16
N GLU A 88 36.13 -6.41 -0.65
CA GLU A 88 36.46 -6.76 -2.04
C GLU A 88 36.15 -8.24 -2.34
N ALA A 89 36.46 -9.15 -1.41
CA ALA A 89 36.08 -10.56 -1.51
C ALA A 89 34.55 -10.72 -1.56
N ARG A 90 33.83 -10.01 -0.68
CA ARG A 90 32.36 -10.03 -0.66
C ARG A 90 31.73 -9.46 -1.93
N LEU A 91 32.35 -8.43 -2.53
CA LEU A 91 31.92 -7.87 -3.81
C LEU A 91 32.04 -8.91 -4.93
N THR A 92 33.12 -9.67 -4.95
CA THR A 92 33.36 -10.74 -5.93
C THR A 92 32.32 -11.86 -5.77
N GLU A 93 32.00 -12.25 -4.54
CA GLU A 93 30.93 -13.23 -4.25
C GLU A 93 29.55 -12.74 -4.73
N LEU A 94 29.21 -11.48 -4.45
CA LEU A 94 27.96 -10.87 -4.93
C LEU A 94 27.89 -10.85 -6.45
N ASP A 95 28.98 -10.51 -7.14
CA ASP A 95 29.03 -10.49 -8.61
C ASP A 95 28.81 -11.89 -9.21
N GLY A 96 29.38 -12.93 -8.58
CA GLY A 96 29.10 -14.32 -8.93
C GLY A 96 27.63 -14.70 -8.73
N ARG A 97 27.03 -14.30 -7.60
CA ARG A 97 25.62 -14.57 -7.30
C ARG A 97 24.66 -13.82 -8.23
N ILE A 98 24.98 -12.58 -8.59
CA ILE A 98 24.22 -11.77 -9.55
C ILE A 98 24.24 -12.45 -10.92
N SER A 99 25.41 -12.89 -11.39
CA SER A 99 25.55 -13.64 -12.65
C SER A 99 24.70 -14.91 -12.66
N GLU A 100 24.69 -15.66 -11.56
CA GLU A 100 23.85 -16.85 -11.44
C GLU A 100 22.36 -16.52 -11.41
N MET A 101 21.95 -15.45 -10.72
CA MET A 101 20.57 -14.98 -10.68
C MET A 101 20.07 -14.59 -12.09
N TYR A 102 20.92 -13.96 -12.91
CA TYR A 102 20.58 -13.65 -14.31
C TYR A 102 20.25 -14.91 -15.12
N LYS A 103 20.99 -16.01 -14.93
CA LYS A 103 20.67 -17.29 -15.60
C LYS A 103 19.35 -17.87 -15.11
N GLN A 104 19.06 -17.78 -13.82
CA GLN A 104 17.80 -18.25 -13.24
C GLN A 104 16.61 -17.45 -13.75
N ILE A 105 16.77 -16.14 -13.92
CA ILE A 105 15.75 -15.27 -14.52
C ILE A 105 15.48 -15.70 -15.96
N ALA A 106 16.50 -15.95 -16.77
CA ALA A 106 16.32 -16.44 -18.14
C ALA A 106 15.58 -17.79 -18.19
N ALA A 107 15.86 -18.70 -17.26
CA ALA A 107 15.12 -19.95 -17.13
C ALA A 107 13.66 -19.73 -16.70
N ALA A 108 13.42 -18.80 -15.77
CA ALA A 108 12.07 -18.42 -15.33
C ALA A 108 11.26 -17.75 -16.46
N ASP A 109 11.89 -16.92 -17.30
CA ASP A 109 11.26 -16.32 -18.47
C ASP A 109 10.82 -17.39 -19.48
N ALA A 110 11.66 -18.40 -19.71
CA ALA A 110 11.30 -19.53 -20.55
C ALA A 110 10.12 -20.34 -19.95
N GLN A 111 10.04 -20.48 -18.62
CA GLN A 111 8.91 -21.12 -17.95
C GLN A 111 7.62 -20.31 -18.08
N VAL A 112 7.70 -18.98 -17.92
CA VAL A 112 6.56 -18.08 -18.14
C VAL A 112 6.07 -18.18 -19.58
N ALA A 113 6.97 -18.21 -20.56
CA ALA A 113 6.61 -18.37 -21.97
C ALA A 113 5.92 -19.72 -22.26
N ARG A 114 6.45 -20.82 -21.70
CA ARG A 114 5.83 -22.16 -21.82
C ARG A 114 4.44 -22.21 -21.17
N ALA A 115 4.28 -21.60 -20.01
CA ALA A 115 3.00 -21.54 -19.32
C ALA A 115 1.98 -20.66 -20.05
N ALA A 116 2.42 -19.53 -20.63
CA ALA A 116 1.57 -18.63 -21.42
C ALA A 116 1.03 -19.27 -22.70
N ALA A 117 1.75 -20.25 -23.26
CA ALA A 117 1.35 -20.95 -24.48
C ALA A 117 0.19 -21.94 -24.26
N LEU A 118 -0.16 -22.25 -23.02
CA LEU A 118 -1.29 -23.11 -22.70
C LEU A 118 -2.62 -22.37 -22.98
N PRO A 119 -3.59 -22.99 -23.68
CA PRO A 119 -4.90 -22.38 -23.89
C PRO A 119 -5.59 -22.02 -22.57
N GLY A 120 -6.09 -20.78 -22.47
CA GLY A 120 -6.73 -20.27 -21.26
C GLY A 120 -5.75 -19.86 -20.14
N ALA A 121 -4.43 -19.87 -20.37
CA ALA A 121 -3.44 -19.42 -19.37
C ALA A 121 -3.31 -17.90 -19.25
N VAL A 122 -3.50 -17.19 -20.36
CA VAL A 122 -3.53 -15.73 -20.38
C VAL A 122 -4.99 -15.29 -20.38
N ASP A 123 -5.37 -14.49 -19.39
CA ASP A 123 -6.66 -13.81 -19.39
C ASP A 123 -6.71 -12.90 -20.60
N THR A 124 -7.37 -13.36 -21.66
CA THR A 124 -7.79 -12.47 -22.74
C THR A 124 -8.98 -11.73 -22.15
N PRO A 125 -8.90 -10.40 -21.91
CA PRO A 125 -9.99 -9.68 -21.30
C PRO A 125 -11.27 -9.97 -22.10
N PRO A 126 -12.41 -10.28 -21.44
CA PRO A 126 -13.64 -10.52 -22.17
C PRO A 126 -13.90 -9.31 -23.05
N THR A 127 -14.07 -9.54 -24.34
CA THR A 127 -14.50 -8.48 -25.25
C THR A 127 -15.88 -8.05 -24.81
N PHE A 128 -15.96 -6.92 -24.09
CA PHE A 128 -17.22 -6.30 -23.76
C PHE A 128 -17.84 -5.81 -25.08
N VAL A 129 -18.71 -6.62 -25.67
CA VAL A 129 -19.60 -6.15 -26.73
C VAL A 129 -20.57 -5.18 -26.06
N ARG A 130 -20.29 -3.88 -26.19
CA ARG A 130 -21.15 -2.82 -25.67
C ARG A 130 -22.43 -2.82 -26.49
N ASN A 131 -23.40 -3.64 -26.10
CA ASN A 131 -24.78 -3.58 -26.59
C ASN A 131 -25.47 -2.37 -25.95
N GLY A 132 -25.04 -1.18 -26.35
CA GLY A 132 -25.73 0.06 -26.01
C GLY A 132 -26.85 0.35 -27.02
N PRO A 133 -27.84 1.20 -26.66
CA PRO A 133 -28.69 1.82 -27.66
C PRO A 133 -27.81 2.45 -28.76
N SER A 134 -28.27 2.40 -30.01
CA SER A 134 -27.54 3.03 -31.13
C SER A 134 -27.26 4.49 -30.81
N ASP A 135 -26.15 5.04 -31.31
CA ASP A 135 -25.80 6.45 -31.11
C ASP A 135 -26.98 7.36 -31.52
N GLU A 136 -27.72 6.98 -32.56
CA GLU A 136 -28.96 7.61 -33.01
C GLU A 136 -30.06 7.65 -31.93
N ALA A 137 -30.25 6.56 -31.18
CA ALA A 137 -31.25 6.49 -30.11
C ALA A 137 -30.84 7.33 -28.90
N VAL A 138 -29.54 7.42 -28.61
CA VAL A 138 -29.01 8.29 -27.54
C VAL A 138 -29.18 9.76 -27.93
N GLU A 139 -28.81 10.14 -29.14
CA GLU A 139 -28.97 11.50 -29.66
C GLU A 139 -30.44 11.94 -29.66
N LEU A 140 -31.35 11.09 -30.15
CA LEU A 140 -32.78 11.38 -30.15
C LEU A 140 -33.33 11.57 -28.73
N THR A 141 -32.86 10.76 -27.78
CA THR A 141 -33.27 10.88 -26.37
C THR A 141 -32.78 12.18 -25.74
N ILE A 142 -31.54 12.58 -26.01
CA ILE A 142 -30.97 13.83 -25.50
C ILE A 142 -31.71 15.04 -26.08
N ILE A 143 -31.91 15.08 -27.40
CA ILE A 143 -32.62 16.16 -28.08
C ILE A 143 -34.07 16.23 -27.58
N GLY A 144 -34.78 15.10 -27.55
CA GLY A 144 -36.17 15.05 -27.08
C GLY A 144 -36.32 15.53 -25.63
N THR A 145 -35.43 15.09 -24.74
CA THR A 145 -35.46 15.50 -23.33
C THR A 145 -35.14 16.98 -23.17
N MET A 146 -34.20 17.52 -23.95
CA MET A 146 -33.84 18.94 -23.90
C MET A 146 -35.01 19.83 -24.34
N PHE A 147 -35.67 19.50 -25.46
CA PHE A 147 -36.84 20.26 -25.92
C PHE A 147 -38.03 20.16 -24.97
N LEU A 148 -38.16 19.06 -24.23
CA LEU A 148 -39.24 18.86 -23.26
C LEU A 148 -38.97 19.60 -21.93
N LEU A 149 -37.76 19.47 -21.37
CA LEU A 149 -37.45 19.96 -20.02
C LEU A 149 -37.01 21.42 -19.98
N LEU A 150 -36.33 21.91 -21.02
CA LEU A 150 -35.81 23.28 -21.05
C LEU A 150 -36.90 24.35 -20.87
N PRO A 151 -38.04 24.34 -21.60
CA PRO A 151 -39.07 25.37 -21.42
C PRO A 151 -39.72 25.31 -20.03
N VAL A 152 -39.91 24.11 -19.47
CA VAL A 152 -40.46 23.92 -18.12
C VAL A 152 -39.51 24.50 -17.07
N SER A 153 -38.21 24.24 -17.22
CA SER A 153 -37.18 24.74 -16.32
C SER A 153 -37.10 26.27 -16.34
N ILE A 154 -37.15 26.87 -17.53
CA ILE A 154 -37.17 28.34 -17.69
C ILE A 154 -38.43 28.94 -17.05
N ALA A 155 -39.59 28.31 -17.22
CA ALA A 155 -40.84 28.78 -16.63
C ALA A 155 -40.80 28.76 -15.09
N LEU A 156 -40.27 27.69 -14.49
CA LEU A 156 -40.09 27.57 -13.04
C LEU A 156 -39.07 28.57 -12.51
N ALA A 157 -37.91 28.69 -13.15
CA ALA A 157 -36.89 29.67 -12.77
C ALA A 157 -37.45 31.10 -12.77
N ARG A 158 -38.21 31.47 -13.81
CA ARG A 158 -38.86 32.78 -13.90
C ARG A 158 -39.91 33.00 -12.81
N ARG A 159 -40.65 31.95 -12.43
CA ARG A 159 -41.65 32.00 -11.36
C ARG A 159 -40.99 32.19 -9.99
N LEU A 160 -39.89 31.50 -9.71
CA LEU A 160 -39.15 31.66 -8.45
C LEU A 160 -38.49 33.04 -8.36
N TRP A 161 -37.86 33.52 -9.45
CA TRP A 161 -37.21 34.82 -9.45
C TRP A 161 -38.19 35.95 -9.13
N ARG A 162 -39.36 35.97 -9.78
CA ARG A 162 -40.39 36.99 -9.52
C ARG A 162 -40.89 36.97 -8.08
N ARG A 163 -40.90 35.80 -7.41
CA ARG A 163 -41.29 35.67 -6.00
C ARG A 163 -40.18 36.14 -5.06
N ALA A 164 -38.91 35.87 -5.40
CA ALA A 164 -37.75 36.22 -4.57
C ALA A 164 -37.47 37.73 -4.56
N THR A 165 -37.59 38.42 -5.70
CA THR A 165 -37.36 39.88 -5.78
C THR A 165 -38.49 40.74 -5.20
N GLY A 166 -39.64 40.14 -4.85
CA GLY A 166 -40.80 40.86 -4.31
C GLY A 166 -40.98 40.73 -2.80
N ALA A 167 -40.15 39.95 -2.11
CA ALA A 167 -40.27 39.72 -0.67
C ALA A 167 -39.28 40.62 0.10
N PRO A 168 -39.74 41.63 0.87
CA PRO A 168 -38.84 42.37 1.75
C PRO A 168 -38.32 41.44 2.85
N LEU A 169 -37.03 41.59 3.20
CA LEU A 169 -36.42 40.88 4.32
C LEU A 169 -37.25 41.14 5.59
N PRO A 170 -37.54 40.11 6.41
CA PRO A 170 -38.32 40.31 7.62
C PRO A 170 -37.61 41.30 8.55
N ALA A 171 -38.31 42.37 8.94
CA ALA A 171 -37.74 43.49 9.72
C ALA A 171 -37.06 43.04 11.03
N ASN A 172 -37.54 41.95 11.63
CA ASN A 172 -36.94 41.35 12.83
C ASN A 172 -35.53 40.81 12.59
N LEU A 173 -35.28 40.18 11.44
CA LEU A 173 -33.96 39.63 11.10
C LEU A 173 -32.97 40.77 10.82
N ALA A 174 -33.41 41.82 10.13
CA ALA A 174 -32.58 43.00 9.87
C ALA A 174 -32.16 43.69 11.18
N LYS A 175 -33.11 43.89 12.10
CA LYS A 175 -32.83 44.49 13.43
C LYS A 175 -31.90 43.61 14.27
N GLU A 176 -32.07 42.29 14.24
CA GLU A 176 -31.22 41.37 14.98
C GLU A 176 -29.78 41.34 14.44
N MET A 177 -29.59 41.43 13.12
CA MET A 177 -28.26 41.54 12.52
C MET A 177 -27.57 42.84 12.93
N ASP A 178 -28.29 43.96 12.90
CA ASP A 178 -27.78 45.28 13.30
C ASP A 178 -27.31 45.27 14.77
N GLU A 179 -28.12 44.71 15.67
CA GLU A 179 -27.78 44.58 17.08
C GLU A 179 -26.56 43.66 17.30
N ARG A 180 -26.43 42.58 16.52
CA ARG A 180 -25.26 41.70 16.56
C ARG A 180 -24.00 42.41 16.07
N PHE A 181 -24.10 43.26 15.04
CA PHE A 181 -22.98 44.05 14.55
C PHE A 181 -22.52 45.09 15.58
N THR A 182 -23.45 45.81 16.22
CA THR A 182 -23.11 46.76 17.28
C THR A 182 -22.41 46.08 18.46
N ARG A 183 -22.88 44.89 18.87
CA ARG A 183 -22.22 44.12 19.94
C ARG A 183 -20.83 43.62 19.54
N LEU A 184 -20.65 43.27 18.26
CA LEU A 184 -19.35 42.84 17.74
C LEU A 184 -18.35 44.01 17.74
N GLU A 185 -18.78 45.20 17.33
CA GLU A 185 -17.97 46.42 17.36
C GLU A 185 -17.50 46.73 18.79
N GLN A 186 -18.41 46.72 19.77
CA GLN A 186 -18.07 46.94 21.17
C GLN A 186 -17.12 45.88 21.74
N ALA A 187 -17.29 44.61 21.35
CA ALA A 187 -16.40 43.54 21.77
C ALA A 187 -15.00 43.72 21.16
N MET A 188 -14.89 44.18 19.91
CA MET A 188 -13.62 44.47 19.26
C MET A 188 -12.88 45.64 19.93
N ASP A 189 -13.59 46.71 20.28
CA ASP A 189 -13.00 47.86 21.00
C ASP A 189 -12.46 47.45 22.37
N ALA A 190 -13.19 46.61 23.11
CA ALA A 190 -12.76 46.11 24.41
C ALA A 190 -11.49 45.23 24.29
N VAL A 191 -11.43 44.38 23.25
CA VAL A 191 -10.25 43.55 22.98
C VAL A 191 -9.04 44.42 22.65
N ALA A 192 -9.21 45.50 21.88
CA ALA A 192 -8.12 46.41 21.54
C ALA A 192 -7.45 47.02 22.79
N VAL A 193 -8.26 47.50 23.75
CA VAL A 193 -7.76 48.07 25.01
C VAL A 193 -7.09 47.02 25.89
N GLU A 194 -7.66 45.82 25.98
CA GLU A 194 -7.08 44.75 26.79
C GLU A 194 -5.72 44.28 26.24
N VAL A 195 -5.56 44.22 24.91
CA VAL A 195 -4.28 43.89 24.27
C VAL A 195 -3.22 44.94 24.55
N GLU A 196 -3.58 46.24 24.51
CA GLU A 196 -2.68 47.34 24.89
C GLU A 196 -2.21 47.17 26.34
N ARG A 197 -3.15 46.92 27.26
CA ARG A 197 -2.85 46.73 28.69
C ARG A 197 -2.00 45.50 28.98
N ILE A 198 -2.24 44.38 28.29
CA ILE A 198 -1.43 43.15 28.41
C ILE A 198 0.01 43.42 27.94
N GLY A 199 0.17 44.16 26.84
CA GLY A 199 1.48 44.56 26.34
C GLY A 199 2.25 45.42 27.34
N GLU A 200 1.58 46.35 28.01
CA GLU A 200 2.17 47.17 29.08
C GLU A 200 2.54 46.34 30.31
N GLY A 201 1.67 45.41 30.74
CA GLY A 201 1.93 44.50 31.86
C GLY A 201 3.14 43.61 31.61
N GLN A 202 3.27 43.06 30.39
CA GLN A 202 4.44 42.26 30.01
C GLN A 202 5.72 43.11 29.98
N ARG A 203 5.67 44.32 29.41
CA ARG A 203 6.82 45.24 29.38
C ARG A 203 7.25 45.67 30.79
N TYR A 204 6.30 45.84 31.71
CA TYR A 204 6.58 46.15 33.11
C TYR A 204 7.31 44.99 33.81
N VAL A 205 6.82 43.77 33.65
CA VAL A 205 7.45 42.56 34.24
C VAL A 205 8.88 42.37 33.72
N THR A 206 9.13 42.56 32.42
CA THR A 206 10.48 42.48 31.85
C THR A 206 11.42 43.55 32.43
N LYS A 207 10.93 44.79 32.60
CA LYS A 207 11.72 45.86 33.23
C LYS A 207 12.05 45.55 34.69
N VAL A 208 11.09 45.02 35.46
CA VAL A 208 11.28 44.67 36.87
C VAL A 208 12.27 43.51 37.04
N LEU A 209 12.12 42.43 36.26
CA LEU A 209 13.03 41.28 36.31
C LEU A 209 14.44 41.63 35.81
N GLY A 210 14.57 42.53 34.83
CA GLY A 210 15.86 43.01 34.33
C GLY A 210 16.59 43.95 35.31
N ALA A 211 15.87 44.74 36.09
CA ALA A 211 16.45 45.69 37.06
C ALA A 211 16.94 45.03 38.37
N GLY A 212 16.41 43.85 38.74
CA GLY A 212 16.76 43.16 39.99
C GLY A 212 18.12 42.43 39.99
N ALA A 213 18.76 42.24 38.83
CA ALA A 213 20.02 41.48 38.72
C ALA A 213 21.30 42.35 38.78
N ALA A 214 21.18 43.68 38.92
CA ALA A 214 22.32 44.60 38.87
C ALA A 214 22.27 45.65 39.99
N ALA A 215 22.49 45.23 41.23
CA ALA A 215 22.90 46.13 42.31
C ALA A 215 23.86 45.40 43.28
N PRO A 216 25.18 45.53 43.12
CA PRO A 216 26.12 45.10 44.14
C PRO A 216 26.06 46.08 45.33
N LEU A 217 25.81 45.55 46.52
CA LEU A 217 25.92 46.25 47.80
C LEU A 217 27.37 46.71 48.02
N ALA A 218 27.67 47.97 47.71
CA ALA A 218 28.95 48.62 47.99
C ALA A 218 28.80 49.66 49.12
N LEU A 219 29.48 49.39 50.24
CA LEU A 219 30.03 50.32 51.23
C LEU A 219 29.16 51.49 51.73
N ARG A 220 28.49 51.29 52.88
CA ARG A 220 28.24 52.36 53.87
C ARG A 220 29.47 52.47 54.78
N ALA A 221 30.57 53.00 54.27
CA ALA A 221 31.73 53.39 55.05
C ALA A 221 32.14 54.81 54.62
N ARG A 222 32.08 55.74 55.58
CA ARG A 222 32.53 57.15 55.60
C ARG A 222 31.38 58.14 55.78
N GLU A 223 31.12 58.48 57.05
CA GLU A 223 31.05 59.87 57.51
C GLU A 223 30.96 59.87 59.05
N GLY A 224 32.13 59.83 59.68
CA GLY A 224 32.33 60.52 60.94
C GLY A 224 32.89 61.89 60.61
N VAL A 225 32.17 62.94 60.98
CA VAL A 225 32.66 64.33 61.04
C VAL A 225 32.11 64.93 62.33
N GLU A 226 33.00 65.04 63.34
CA GLU A 226 32.91 65.95 64.48
C GLU A 226 32.79 67.40 64.02
N VAL A 227 32.10 68.28 64.77
CA VAL A 227 32.60 69.62 65.22
C VAL A 227 31.62 70.20 66.30
N PRO A 228 31.92 71.29 67.05
CA PRO A 228 32.86 71.51 68.17
C PRO A 228 32.16 71.84 69.52
N ARG A 229 33.00 72.04 70.55
CA ARG A 229 32.75 72.47 71.95
C ARG A 229 31.68 73.54 72.18
#